data_AF-A0A9C7PUU2-F1
#
_entry.id   AF-A0A9C7PUU2-F1
#
_cell.length_a   1.000
_cell.length_b   1.000
_cell.length_c   1.000
_cell.angle_alpha   90.00
_cell.angle_beta   90.00
_cell.angle_gamma   90.00
#
_symmetry.space_group_name_H-M   'P 1'
#
loop_
_entity.id
_entity.type
_entity.pdbx_description
1 polymer ?
#
loop_
_entity_poly.entity_id
_entity_poly.type
_entity_poly.pdbx_seq_one_letter_code
_entity_poly.pdbx_strand_id
1 'polypeptide(L)'
;MKMFRVPILLICTIVIRHSIQAACTSSTMTQIENLFVQNFTQNLALAPLCLRGAFHDCWNGCNGALLLSDEIDRSENVGLAPLKTFLEPFLNQFTCVSVADLINSCAVTAVKFLGGPDVPVFFGRIDTGVPDPNGLIPGPTLSVQELISAFEPIGFNSTEIVALSGAHCVGVCEGQPFCPGQNTTFGNHYYVQLLNGELEGKLQTDIDLLQDNTMRSLVQQYANDQQQFFDDFTTVFGKYISRIQCNQSSNGPCPLESSTSATSSSSSSSSSEGVPVSSFSSLPGQPIETSTVSPAIGTFPTLPSSTSIPIEPFQSPLDLPTPVPAQQSQVFGPTFIFPGP
;
A
#
# COMPACT_ATOMS: atom_id res chain seq x y z
N MET A 1 37.28 62.28 -5.05
CA MET A 1 36.16 61.32 -4.95
C MET A 1 36.08 60.53 -6.25
N LYS A 2 36.57 59.29 -6.28
CA LYS A 2 36.42 58.38 -7.44
C LYS A 2 35.24 57.46 -7.14
N MET A 3 34.15 57.62 -7.89
CA MET A 3 33.01 56.70 -7.84
C MET A 3 33.43 55.37 -8.47
N PHE A 4 33.54 54.32 -7.66
CA PHE A 4 33.55 52.94 -8.15
C PHE A 4 32.09 52.54 -8.43
N ARG A 5 31.73 52.43 -9.70
CA ARG A 5 30.52 51.73 -10.12
C ARG A 5 30.80 50.23 -10.00
N VAL A 6 30.22 49.60 -8.99
CA VAL A 6 30.13 48.14 -8.91
C VAL A 6 29.12 47.69 -9.99
N PRO A 7 29.46 46.77 -10.91
CA PRO A 7 28.51 46.29 -11.88
C PRO A 7 27.47 45.41 -11.18
N ILE A 8 26.20 45.81 -11.26
CA ILE A 8 25.00 45.11 -10.74
C ILE A 8 24.73 43.77 -11.47
N LEU A 9 25.67 43.28 -12.27
CA LEU A 9 25.50 42.09 -13.12
C LEU A 9 26.02 40.79 -12.49
N LEU A 10 26.31 40.75 -11.18
CA LEU A 10 26.83 39.56 -10.49
C LEU A 10 26.05 39.21 -9.22
N ILE A 11 24.76 39.54 -9.15
CA ILE A 11 23.86 39.12 -8.04
C ILE A 11 22.68 38.26 -8.56
N CYS A 12 22.56 38.07 -9.88
CA CYS A 12 21.48 37.27 -10.49
C CYS A 12 21.86 35.82 -10.87
N THR A 13 22.99 35.28 -10.42
CA THR A 13 23.28 33.83 -10.51
C THR A 13 23.03 33.07 -9.21
N ILE A 14 22.65 33.76 -8.14
CA ILE A 14 22.02 33.16 -6.95
C ILE A 14 20.50 33.31 -7.10
N VAL A 15 19.98 33.02 -8.30
CA VAL A 15 18.56 32.74 -8.48
C VAL A 15 18.39 31.29 -8.05
N ILE A 16 18.00 31.14 -6.78
CA ILE A 16 17.02 30.16 -6.33
C ILE A 16 17.12 28.82 -7.09
N ARG A 17 18.01 27.91 -6.64
CA ARG A 17 17.75 26.47 -6.78
C ARG A 17 16.64 26.08 -5.81
N HIS A 18 15.43 26.63 -5.98
CA HIS A 18 14.25 25.81 -5.70
C HIS A 18 14.09 24.98 -6.96
N SER A 19 14.77 23.83 -6.97
CA SER A 19 14.53 22.81 -7.97
C SER A 19 13.03 22.56 -7.96
N ILE A 20 12.32 23.02 -9.00
CA ILE A 20 11.00 22.50 -9.31
C ILE A 20 11.29 21.03 -9.59
N GLN A 21 11.00 20.16 -8.62
CA GLN A 21 10.97 18.73 -8.84
C GLN A 21 10.07 18.53 -10.05
N ALA A 22 10.63 18.12 -11.19
CA ALA A 22 9.81 17.85 -12.35
C ALA A 22 8.78 16.80 -11.93
N ALA A 23 7.48 17.09 -12.06
CA ALA A 23 6.46 16.12 -11.69
C ALA A 23 6.70 14.84 -12.48
N CYS A 24 6.77 13.69 -11.79
CA CYS A 24 6.93 12.42 -12.48
C CYS A 24 5.76 12.19 -13.42
N THR A 25 6.05 11.64 -14.60
CA THR A 25 5.00 11.26 -15.54
C THR A 25 4.34 9.97 -15.10
N SER A 26 3.08 9.74 -15.49
CA SER A 26 2.41 8.45 -15.27
C SER A 26 3.21 7.29 -15.87
N SER A 27 3.89 7.52 -17.02
CA SER A 27 4.78 6.53 -17.63
C SER A 27 5.97 6.16 -16.75
N THR A 28 6.51 7.11 -15.97
CA THR A 28 7.60 6.87 -15.03
C THR A 28 7.13 5.99 -13.88
N MET A 29 5.94 6.25 -13.33
CA MET A 29 5.37 5.43 -12.26
C MET A 29 5.05 4.01 -12.74
N THR A 30 4.51 3.85 -13.95
CA THR A 30 4.31 2.53 -14.56
C THR A 30 5.64 1.80 -14.80
N GLN A 31 6.71 2.51 -15.16
CA GLN A 31 8.04 1.90 -15.29
C GLN A 31 8.54 1.37 -13.93
N ILE A 32 8.36 2.15 -12.86
CA ILE A 32 8.74 1.75 -11.50
C ILE A 32 7.94 0.52 -11.04
N GLU A 33 6.63 0.51 -11.23
CA GLU A 33 5.76 -0.64 -10.93
C GLU A 33 6.26 -1.92 -11.62
N ASN A 34 6.57 -1.85 -12.92
CA ASN A 34 7.10 -2.98 -13.68
C ASN A 34 8.45 -3.46 -13.14
N LEU A 35 9.31 -2.55 -12.68
CA LEU A 35 10.60 -2.90 -12.07
C LEU A 35 10.40 -3.56 -10.69
N PHE A 36 9.44 -3.11 -9.89
CA PHE A 36 9.08 -3.80 -8.64
C PHE A 36 8.61 -5.22 -8.91
N VAL A 37 7.68 -5.42 -9.86
CA VAL A 37 7.21 -6.77 -10.25
C VAL A 37 8.36 -7.68 -10.68
N GLN A 38 9.32 -7.16 -11.45
CA GLN A 38 10.52 -7.92 -11.84
C GLN A 38 11.35 -8.33 -10.61
N ASN A 39 11.59 -7.40 -9.69
CA ASN A 39 12.35 -7.69 -8.47
C ASN A 39 11.62 -8.66 -7.55
N PHE A 40 10.29 -8.55 -7.40
CA PHE A 40 9.50 -9.49 -6.60
C PHE A 40 9.47 -10.89 -7.21
N THR A 41 9.52 -11.00 -8.53
CA THR A 41 9.65 -12.29 -9.23
C THR A 41 11.01 -12.95 -8.93
N GLN A 42 12.08 -12.16 -8.79
CA GLN A 42 13.42 -12.65 -8.46
C GLN A 42 13.58 -12.95 -6.96
N ASN A 43 12.99 -12.12 -6.12
CA ASN A 43 13.04 -12.24 -4.67
C ASN A 43 11.70 -11.83 -4.04
N LEU A 44 10.87 -12.84 -3.82
CA LEU A 44 9.51 -12.71 -3.31
C LEU A 44 9.44 -12.08 -1.91
N ALA A 45 10.52 -12.19 -1.13
CA ALA A 45 10.65 -11.60 0.19
C ALA A 45 10.57 -10.07 0.22
N LEU A 46 10.83 -9.41 -0.91
CA LEU A 46 10.81 -7.95 -1.00
C LEU A 46 9.38 -7.39 -0.91
N ALA A 47 8.37 -8.15 -1.35
CA ALA A 47 6.99 -7.66 -1.39
C ALA A 47 6.39 -7.46 0.02
N PRO A 48 6.48 -8.43 0.97
CA PRO A 48 6.07 -8.19 2.36
C PRO A 48 6.82 -7.03 3.03
N LEU A 49 8.12 -6.85 2.73
CA LEU A 49 8.91 -5.74 3.26
C LEU A 49 8.38 -4.38 2.80
N CYS A 50 7.94 -4.26 1.55
CA CYS A 50 7.35 -3.03 1.06
C CYS A 50 6.02 -2.70 1.75
N LEU A 51 5.18 -3.71 1.99
CA LEU A 51 3.92 -3.51 2.71
C LEU A 51 4.15 -3.04 4.15
N ARG A 52 5.09 -3.68 4.87
CA ARG A 52 5.50 -3.24 6.21
C ARG A 52 6.13 -1.85 6.18
N GLY A 53 6.98 -1.55 5.21
CA GLY A 53 7.59 -0.24 5.04
C GLY A 53 6.57 0.89 4.98
N ALA A 54 5.49 0.73 4.21
CA ALA A 54 4.42 1.72 4.15
C ALA A 54 3.68 1.87 5.48
N PHE A 55 3.44 0.78 6.23
CA PHE A 55 2.85 0.88 7.56
C PHE A 55 3.70 1.75 8.49
N HIS A 56 5.01 1.50 8.51
CA HIS A 56 5.95 2.17 9.40
C HIS A 56 6.28 3.62 8.98
N ASP A 57 6.30 3.95 7.69
CA ASP A 57 6.51 5.34 7.21
C ASP A 57 5.27 6.23 7.42
N CYS A 58 4.07 5.66 7.32
CA CYS A 58 2.84 6.45 7.30
C CYS A 58 2.18 6.64 8.68
N TRP A 59 2.80 6.18 9.78
CA TRP A 59 2.17 6.20 11.10
C TRP A 59 1.76 7.61 11.55
N ASN A 60 2.60 8.61 11.34
CA ASN A 60 2.26 10.03 11.55
C ASN A 60 2.18 10.80 10.22
N GLY A 61 1.78 10.11 9.15
CA GLY A 61 1.70 10.63 7.80
C GLY A 61 2.93 10.27 6.96
N CYS A 62 2.67 9.86 5.72
CA CYS A 62 3.67 9.36 4.79
C CYS A 62 4.59 10.49 4.31
N ASN A 63 5.82 10.54 4.82
CA ASN A 63 6.76 11.64 4.61
C ASN A 63 8.18 11.18 4.23
N GLY A 64 8.38 9.87 4.04
CA GLY A 64 9.66 9.27 3.67
C GLY A 64 10.68 9.24 4.80
N ALA A 65 10.31 9.69 6.02
CA ALA A 65 11.21 9.76 7.17
C ALA A 65 11.76 8.38 7.51
N LEU A 66 11.03 7.29 7.23
CA LEU A 66 11.49 5.93 7.46
C LEU A 66 12.88 5.71 6.83
N LEU A 67 13.10 6.15 5.59
CA LEU A 67 14.40 5.94 4.91
C LEU A 67 15.33 7.15 4.96
N LEU A 68 14.78 8.35 5.18
CA LEU A 68 15.48 9.63 5.19
C LEU A 68 16.07 10.02 6.56
N SER A 69 15.70 9.32 7.63
CA SER A 69 16.10 9.63 9.01
C SER A 69 16.74 8.42 9.71
N ASP A 70 16.85 8.51 11.03
CA ASP A 70 17.29 7.42 11.92
C ASP A 70 16.19 6.39 12.19
N GLU A 71 14.95 6.62 11.72
CA GLU A 71 13.82 5.71 11.97
C GLU A 71 14.12 4.27 11.57
N ILE A 72 14.70 4.02 10.40
CA ILE A 72 14.99 2.65 9.92
C ILE A 72 15.85 1.84 10.90
N ASP A 73 16.66 2.52 11.72
CA ASP A 73 17.61 1.91 12.65
C ASP A 73 17.02 1.68 14.05
N ARG A 74 15.77 2.10 14.29
CA ARG A 74 15.11 2.00 15.59
C ARG A 74 14.61 0.59 15.89
N SER A 75 14.41 0.30 17.17
CA SER A 75 13.98 -1.01 17.68
C SER A 75 12.65 -1.48 17.08
N GLU A 76 11.71 -0.57 16.86
CA GLU A 76 10.40 -0.84 16.25
C GLU A 76 10.50 -1.20 14.76
N ASN A 77 11.60 -0.83 14.10
CA ASN A 77 11.82 -1.00 12.66
C ASN A 77 12.82 -2.12 12.34
N VAL A 78 13.22 -2.91 13.34
CA VAL A 78 14.12 -4.06 13.15
C VAL A 78 13.62 -4.96 12.02
N GLY A 79 14.52 -5.27 11.08
CA GLY A 79 14.23 -6.08 9.89
C GLY A 79 13.81 -5.28 8.66
N LEU A 80 13.62 -3.96 8.75
CA LEU A 80 13.32 -3.10 7.59
C LEU A 80 14.56 -2.58 6.86
N ALA A 81 15.78 -2.71 7.40
CA ALA A 81 17.00 -2.28 6.72
C ALA A 81 17.14 -2.81 5.26
N PRO A 82 16.77 -4.06 4.92
CA PRO A 82 16.79 -4.54 3.53
C PRO A 82 15.87 -3.75 2.58
N LEU A 83 14.79 -3.14 3.08
CA LEU A 83 13.91 -2.27 2.28
C LEU A 83 14.67 -1.04 1.77
N LYS A 84 15.50 -0.44 2.63
CA LYS A 84 16.34 0.71 2.25
C LYS A 84 17.30 0.33 1.11
N THR A 85 18.02 -0.78 1.28
CA THR A 85 18.92 -1.33 0.27
C THR A 85 18.21 -1.60 -1.05
N PHE A 86 16.97 -2.10 -0.99
CA PHE A 86 16.17 -2.39 -2.18
C PHE A 86 15.70 -1.12 -2.92
N LEU A 87 15.26 -0.09 -2.20
CA LEU A 87 14.69 1.12 -2.80
C LEU A 87 15.74 2.16 -3.21
N GLU A 88 16.94 2.14 -2.63
CA GLU A 88 18.01 3.12 -2.94
C GLU A 88 18.39 3.23 -4.43
N PRO A 89 18.54 2.14 -5.21
CA PRO A 89 18.80 2.23 -6.65
C PRO A 89 17.69 2.97 -7.42
N PHE A 90 16.43 2.82 -7.01
CA PHE A 90 15.29 3.50 -7.62
C PHE A 90 15.34 5.00 -7.34
N LEU A 91 15.69 5.41 -6.11
CA LEU A 91 15.84 6.83 -5.76
C LEU A 91 16.94 7.51 -6.57
N ASN A 92 18.04 6.79 -6.84
CA ASN A 92 19.13 7.28 -7.68
C ASN A 92 18.73 7.41 -9.16
N GLN A 93 17.89 6.48 -9.66
CA GLN A 93 17.45 6.47 -11.05
C GLN A 93 16.28 7.42 -11.32
N PHE A 94 15.32 7.47 -10.41
CA PHE A 94 14.05 8.18 -10.54
C PHE A 94 14.00 9.38 -9.60
N THR A 95 14.93 10.31 -9.81
CA THR A 95 15.09 11.52 -8.98
C THR A 95 13.88 12.43 -8.92
N CYS A 96 12.84 12.22 -9.73
CA CYS A 96 11.58 12.96 -9.66
C CYS A 96 10.62 12.46 -8.57
N VAL A 97 10.78 11.21 -8.10
CA VAL A 97 9.87 10.53 -7.15
C VAL A 97 10.34 10.83 -5.73
N SER A 98 9.41 11.18 -4.84
CA SER A 98 9.73 11.31 -3.41
C SER A 98 9.93 9.93 -2.76
N VAL A 99 10.68 9.89 -1.67
CA VAL A 99 10.87 8.66 -0.90
C VAL A 99 9.52 8.11 -0.41
N ALA A 100 8.65 8.99 0.08
CA ALA A 100 7.30 8.62 0.51
C ALA A 100 6.49 7.98 -0.63
N ASP A 101 6.51 8.57 -1.84
CA ASP A 101 5.81 8.01 -3.00
C ASP A 101 6.40 6.67 -3.44
N LEU A 102 7.71 6.50 -3.36
CA LEU A 102 8.36 5.25 -3.72
C LEU A 102 7.99 4.11 -2.76
N ILE A 103 7.97 4.37 -1.44
CA ILE A 103 7.55 3.40 -0.42
C ILE A 103 6.09 2.96 -0.67
N ASN A 104 5.20 3.94 -0.85
CA ASN A 104 3.76 3.67 -1.04
C ASN A 104 3.48 2.99 -2.38
N SER A 105 4.19 3.37 -3.45
CA SER A 105 4.13 2.67 -4.73
C SER A 105 4.58 1.21 -4.57
N CYS A 106 5.66 0.95 -3.83
CA CYS A 106 6.13 -0.41 -3.62
C CYS A 106 5.10 -1.26 -2.88
N ALA A 107 4.45 -0.70 -1.85
CA ALA A 107 3.45 -1.42 -1.07
C ALA A 107 2.20 -1.81 -1.87
N VAL A 108 1.63 -0.89 -2.66
CA VAL A 108 0.44 -1.23 -3.47
C VAL A 108 0.78 -2.19 -4.60
N THR A 109 1.97 -2.07 -5.20
CA THR A 109 2.47 -3.05 -6.18
C THR A 109 2.66 -4.42 -5.53
N ALA A 110 3.15 -4.47 -4.29
CA ALA A 110 3.29 -5.72 -3.54
C ALA A 110 1.93 -6.39 -3.27
N VAL A 111 0.92 -5.65 -2.79
CA VAL A 111 -0.43 -6.20 -2.56
C VAL A 111 -0.98 -6.84 -3.83
N LYS A 112 -0.94 -6.11 -4.96
CA LYS A 112 -1.38 -6.61 -6.26
C LYS A 112 -0.58 -7.83 -6.72
N PHE A 113 0.74 -7.77 -6.64
CA PHE A 113 1.64 -8.85 -7.09
C PHE A 113 1.39 -10.15 -6.32
N LEU A 114 1.07 -10.05 -5.03
CA LEU A 114 0.80 -11.19 -4.16
C LEU A 114 -0.63 -11.75 -4.30
N GLY A 115 -1.44 -11.21 -5.22
CA GLY A 115 -2.80 -11.68 -5.52
C GLY A 115 -3.91 -10.94 -4.77
N GLY A 116 -3.58 -9.85 -4.09
CA GLY A 116 -4.54 -8.99 -3.40
C GLY A 116 -5.24 -8.01 -4.35
N PRO A 117 -6.08 -7.11 -3.80
CA PRO A 117 -6.82 -6.13 -4.58
C PRO A 117 -5.93 -5.01 -5.14
N ASP A 118 -6.43 -4.33 -6.17
CA ASP A 118 -5.85 -3.08 -6.65
C ASP A 118 -6.16 -1.93 -5.69
N VAL A 119 -5.14 -1.42 -5.00
CA VAL A 119 -5.28 -0.29 -4.08
C VAL A 119 -4.87 1.01 -4.77
N PRO A 120 -5.79 2.00 -4.89
CA PRO A 120 -5.44 3.31 -5.44
C PRO A 120 -4.38 4.02 -4.58
N VAL A 121 -3.38 4.58 -5.23
CA VAL A 121 -2.34 5.40 -4.60
C VAL A 121 -2.25 6.76 -5.29
N PHE A 122 -2.20 7.82 -4.49
CA PHE A 122 -1.91 9.16 -4.96
C PHE A 122 -0.41 9.42 -4.91
N PHE A 123 0.11 10.24 -5.82
CA PHE A 123 1.52 10.65 -5.87
C PHE A 123 1.64 12.16 -5.74
N GLY A 124 2.83 12.64 -5.39
CA GLY A 124 3.13 14.03 -5.11
C GLY A 124 3.41 14.31 -3.63
N ARG A 125 3.71 13.28 -2.81
CA ARG A 125 4.07 13.48 -1.40
C ARG A 125 5.37 14.28 -1.31
N ILE A 126 5.45 15.15 -0.30
CA ILE A 126 6.64 15.95 -0.02
C ILE A 126 7.43 15.25 1.08
N ASP A 127 8.67 14.90 0.78
CA ASP A 127 9.59 14.36 1.78
C ASP A 127 9.96 15.44 2.80
N THR A 128 9.82 15.14 4.08
CA THR A 128 10.25 16.05 5.17
C THR A 128 11.55 15.58 5.80
N GLY A 129 11.81 14.27 5.81
CA GLY A 129 12.92 13.65 6.53
C GLY A 129 12.89 13.89 8.04
N VAL A 130 11.78 14.45 8.56
CA VAL A 130 11.59 14.74 9.98
C VAL A 130 11.08 13.45 10.63
N PRO A 131 11.88 12.81 11.50
CA PRO A 131 11.46 11.58 12.12
C PRO A 131 10.33 11.83 13.12
N ASP A 132 9.48 10.82 13.28
CA ASP A 132 8.52 10.73 14.35
C ASP A 132 9.20 10.59 15.72
N PRO A 133 8.51 10.96 16.81
CA PRO A 133 8.93 10.59 18.16
C PRO A 133 9.13 9.08 18.31
N ASN A 134 10.16 8.69 19.07
CA ASN A 134 10.41 7.27 19.38
C ASN A 134 9.19 6.61 20.05
N GLY A 135 8.90 5.38 19.67
CA GLY A 135 7.84 4.58 20.29
C GLY A 135 6.42 5.03 19.96
N LEU A 136 6.22 5.80 18.89
CA LEU A 136 4.89 6.23 18.45
C LEU A 136 4.09 5.08 17.81
N ILE A 137 4.76 4.13 17.17
CA ILE A 137 4.14 2.95 16.53
C ILE A 137 3.73 1.92 17.60
N PRO A 138 2.51 1.34 17.54
CA PRO A 138 2.04 0.33 18.46
C PRO A 138 2.96 -0.89 18.50
N GLY A 139 3.32 -1.32 19.71
CA GLY A 139 4.09 -2.54 19.91
C GLY A 139 3.25 -3.82 19.68
N PRO A 140 3.90 -4.97 19.46
CA PRO A 140 3.23 -6.23 19.16
C PRO A 140 2.52 -6.89 20.35
N THR A 141 2.67 -6.32 21.55
CA THR A 141 2.17 -6.88 22.82
C THR A 141 1.06 -6.05 23.48
N LEU A 142 0.53 -5.05 22.79
CA LEU A 142 -0.57 -4.23 23.31
C LEU A 142 -1.84 -5.07 23.48
N SER A 143 -2.60 -4.77 24.53
CA SER A 143 -3.98 -5.25 24.64
C SER A 143 -4.86 -4.65 23.54
N VAL A 144 -6.01 -5.28 23.27
CA VAL A 144 -6.97 -4.76 22.26
C VAL A 144 -7.41 -3.32 22.56
N GLN A 145 -7.60 -2.94 23.84
CA GLN A 145 -7.96 -1.56 24.19
C GLN A 145 -6.80 -0.59 23.93
N GLU A 146 -5.58 -0.95 24.28
CA GLU A 146 -4.40 -0.10 24.02
C GLU A 146 -4.16 0.05 22.51
N LEU A 147 -4.37 -1.01 21.74
CA LEU A 147 -4.29 -0.97 20.28
C LEU A 147 -5.31 0.01 19.70
N ILE A 148 -6.58 -0.09 20.12
CA ILE A 148 -7.63 0.86 19.71
C ILE A 148 -7.25 2.29 20.07
N SER A 149 -6.80 2.53 21.31
CA SER A 149 -6.38 3.86 21.78
C SER A 149 -5.18 4.42 21.03
N ALA A 150 -4.31 3.57 20.46
CA ALA A 150 -3.18 4.03 19.66
C ALA A 150 -3.60 4.44 18.24
N PHE A 151 -4.63 3.80 17.67
CA PHE A 151 -5.14 4.10 16.32
C PHE A 151 -6.18 5.25 16.31
N GLU A 152 -6.86 5.53 17.42
CA GLU A 152 -7.86 6.60 17.52
C GLU A 152 -7.30 8.00 17.13
N PRO A 153 -6.12 8.45 17.64
CA PRO A 153 -5.58 9.78 17.31
C PRO A 153 -5.22 9.95 15.84
N ILE A 154 -4.93 8.85 15.14
CA ILE A 154 -4.64 8.84 13.71
C ILE A 154 -5.90 8.63 12.85
N GLY A 155 -7.07 8.56 13.49
CA GLY A 155 -8.39 8.56 12.84
C GLY A 155 -8.88 7.18 12.41
N PHE A 156 -8.42 6.10 13.06
CA PHE A 156 -8.79 4.72 12.73
C PHE A 156 -9.61 4.10 13.86
N ASN A 157 -10.69 3.42 13.49
CA ASN A 157 -11.56 2.72 14.43
C ASN A 157 -11.25 1.21 14.49
N SER A 158 -11.95 0.49 15.37
CA SER A 158 -11.75 -0.96 15.57
C SER A 158 -11.96 -1.81 14.31
N THR A 159 -12.94 -1.48 13.46
CA THR A 159 -13.17 -2.23 12.21
C THR A 159 -12.05 -2.01 11.19
N GLU A 160 -11.50 -0.80 11.14
CA GLU A 160 -10.40 -0.46 10.25
C GLU A 160 -9.09 -1.10 10.70
N ILE A 161 -8.88 -1.22 12.03
CA ILE A 161 -7.75 -1.97 12.59
C ILE A 161 -7.79 -3.42 12.11
N VAL A 162 -8.95 -4.10 12.23
CA VAL A 162 -9.09 -5.50 11.77
C VAL A 162 -8.79 -5.63 10.28
N ALA A 163 -9.30 -4.71 9.44
CA ALA A 163 -9.01 -4.72 8.01
C ALA A 163 -7.50 -4.59 7.74
N LEU A 164 -6.82 -3.61 8.36
CA LEU A 164 -5.37 -3.42 8.21
C LEU A 164 -4.56 -4.62 8.69
N SER A 165 -4.97 -5.27 9.80
CA SER A 165 -4.31 -6.47 10.33
C SER A 165 -4.26 -7.62 9.33
N GLY A 166 -5.19 -7.67 8.36
CA GLY A 166 -5.15 -8.63 7.25
C GLY A 166 -3.87 -8.58 6.42
N ALA A 167 -3.11 -7.48 6.45
CA ALA A 167 -1.78 -7.41 5.83
C ALA A 167 -0.79 -8.45 6.41
N HIS A 168 -1.00 -8.92 7.64
CA HIS A 168 -0.18 -9.96 8.28
C HIS A 168 -0.30 -11.34 7.58
N CYS A 169 -1.13 -11.45 6.54
CA CYS A 169 -1.28 -12.65 5.72
C CYS A 169 -0.05 -12.97 4.85
N VAL A 170 0.89 -12.02 4.67
CA VAL A 170 2.06 -12.18 3.80
C VAL A 170 3.40 -12.14 4.53
N GLY A 171 4.24 -13.14 4.23
CA GLY A 171 5.63 -13.25 4.67
C GLY A 171 5.77 -13.64 6.14
N VAL A 172 5.96 -14.94 6.41
CA VAL A 172 6.25 -15.44 7.75
C VAL A 172 7.59 -16.16 7.77
N CYS A 173 8.49 -15.74 8.66
CA CYS A 173 9.81 -16.34 8.85
C CYS A 173 10.12 -16.42 10.35
N GLU A 174 10.63 -17.56 10.80
CA GLU A 174 10.97 -17.81 12.21
C GLU A 174 9.86 -17.43 13.22
N GLY A 175 8.59 -17.55 12.80
CA GLY A 175 7.45 -17.18 13.63
C GLY A 175 7.28 -15.67 13.83
N GLN A 176 7.72 -14.84 12.87
CA GLN A 176 7.44 -13.41 12.80
C GLN A 176 6.73 -13.08 11.47
N PRO A 177 5.78 -12.12 11.45
CA PRO A 177 5.11 -11.68 10.24
C PRO A 177 5.94 -10.64 9.47
N PHE A 178 5.55 -10.36 8.23
CA PHE A 178 6.18 -9.39 7.33
C PHE A 178 7.68 -9.56 7.12
N CYS A 179 8.16 -10.79 7.01
CA CYS A 179 9.57 -11.02 6.78
C CYS A 179 9.83 -11.97 5.60
N PRO A 180 11.09 -12.01 5.10
CA PRO A 180 11.54 -12.87 4.00
C PRO A 180 11.31 -14.37 4.27
N GLY A 181 10.10 -14.86 4.03
CA GLY A 181 9.71 -16.19 4.47
C GLY A 181 8.66 -16.86 3.60
N GLN A 182 8.08 -17.94 4.12
CA GLN A 182 7.04 -18.69 3.43
C GLN A 182 5.71 -17.94 3.45
N ASN A 183 4.80 -18.37 2.59
CA ASN A 183 3.42 -17.87 2.46
C ASN A 183 3.32 -16.38 2.07
N THR A 184 3.30 -16.15 0.76
CA THR A 184 3.33 -14.81 0.16
C THR A 184 2.13 -14.62 -0.76
N THR A 185 1.02 -15.31 -0.49
CA THR A 185 -0.26 -15.02 -1.13
C THR A 185 -0.98 -14.00 -0.26
N PHE A 186 -1.53 -12.95 -0.86
CA PHE A 186 -2.38 -12.01 -0.16
C PHE A 186 -3.82 -12.52 -0.22
N GLY A 187 -4.43 -12.79 0.93
CA GLY A 187 -5.71 -13.49 1.02
C GLY A 187 -6.29 -13.49 2.42
N ASN A 188 -7.46 -14.12 2.57
CA ASN A 188 -8.15 -14.16 3.85
C ASN A 188 -7.68 -15.27 4.81
N HIS A 189 -6.67 -16.06 4.42
CA HIS A 189 -6.13 -17.15 5.23
C HIS A 189 -5.59 -16.68 6.59
N TYR A 190 -5.17 -15.41 6.72
CA TYR A 190 -4.86 -14.81 8.01
C TYR A 190 -6.01 -14.97 9.01
N TYR A 191 -7.23 -14.59 8.61
CA TYR A 191 -8.40 -14.66 9.48
C TYR A 191 -8.83 -16.11 9.75
N VAL A 192 -8.75 -16.98 8.73
CA VAL A 192 -9.05 -18.41 8.87
C VAL A 192 -8.11 -19.05 9.90
N GLN A 193 -6.80 -18.84 9.76
CA GLN A 193 -5.78 -19.39 10.64
C GLN A 193 -5.86 -18.78 12.05
N LEU A 194 -6.19 -17.49 12.17
CA LEU A 194 -6.38 -16.82 13.44
C LEU A 194 -7.53 -17.46 14.24
N LEU A 195 -8.68 -17.72 13.59
CA LEU A 195 -9.83 -18.37 14.23
C LEU A 195 -9.55 -19.82 14.63
N ASN A 196 -8.74 -20.54 13.85
CA ASN A 196 -8.35 -21.91 14.15
C ASN A 196 -7.24 -22.02 15.21
N GLY A 197 -6.59 -20.90 15.57
CA GLY A 197 -5.41 -20.90 16.44
C GLY A 197 -4.13 -21.41 15.74
N GLU A 198 -4.14 -21.47 14.42
CA GLU A 198 -3.08 -22.02 13.57
C GLU A 198 -2.18 -20.94 12.96
N LEU A 199 -2.49 -19.65 13.18
CA LEU A 199 -1.71 -18.54 12.61
C LEU A 199 -0.26 -18.59 13.10
N GLU A 200 0.64 -18.87 12.16
CA GLU A 200 2.08 -18.74 12.32
C GLU A 200 2.47 -17.27 12.31
N GLY A 201 3.47 -16.88 13.10
CA GLY A 201 3.87 -15.48 13.17
C GLY A 201 2.89 -14.53 13.86
N LYS A 202 1.82 -15.04 14.48
CA LYS A 202 0.86 -14.19 15.20
C LYS A 202 1.51 -13.38 16.31
N LEU A 203 1.17 -12.10 16.35
CA LEU A 203 1.47 -11.19 17.45
C LEU A 203 0.38 -11.32 18.53
N GLN A 204 0.65 -10.85 19.75
CA GLN A 204 -0.39 -10.83 20.78
C GLN A 204 -1.56 -9.94 20.33
N THR A 205 -1.27 -8.83 19.65
CA THR A 205 -2.28 -7.95 19.07
C THR A 205 -3.17 -8.65 18.05
N ASP A 206 -2.68 -9.66 17.32
CA ASP A 206 -3.51 -10.45 16.39
C ASP A 206 -4.51 -11.33 17.16
N ILE A 207 -4.03 -12.01 18.19
CA ILE A 207 -4.86 -12.86 19.07
C ILE A 207 -5.93 -12.01 19.76
N ASP A 208 -5.55 -10.80 20.16
CA ASP A 208 -6.39 -9.89 20.92
C ASP A 208 -7.54 -9.29 20.10
N LEU A 209 -7.47 -9.32 18.76
CA LEU A 209 -8.63 -9.01 17.90
C LEU A 209 -9.82 -9.91 18.20
N LEU A 210 -9.57 -11.14 18.66
CA LEU A 210 -10.64 -12.05 19.04
C LEU A 210 -11.24 -11.68 20.40
N GLN A 211 -10.63 -10.84 21.24
CA GLN A 211 -11.18 -10.53 22.57
C GLN A 211 -12.34 -9.53 22.52
N ASP A 212 -12.37 -8.64 21.53
CA ASP A 212 -13.48 -7.73 21.29
C ASP A 212 -14.57 -8.38 20.41
N ASN A 213 -15.84 -8.27 20.80
CA ASN A 213 -16.94 -8.93 20.08
C ASN A 213 -17.15 -8.35 18.67
N THR A 214 -16.96 -7.04 18.49
CA THR A 214 -17.12 -6.38 17.19
C THR A 214 -16.02 -6.81 16.25
N MET A 215 -14.76 -6.76 16.72
CA MET A 215 -13.61 -7.19 15.95
C MET A 215 -13.68 -8.69 15.63
N ARG A 216 -14.02 -9.56 16.60
CA ARG A 216 -14.21 -11.00 16.37
C ARG A 216 -15.27 -11.27 15.30
N SER A 217 -16.39 -10.56 15.30
CA SER A 217 -17.44 -10.71 14.29
C SER A 217 -16.93 -10.37 12.89
N LEU A 218 -16.10 -9.34 12.76
CA LEU A 218 -15.51 -8.94 11.49
C LEU A 218 -14.42 -9.91 11.03
N VAL A 219 -13.60 -10.43 11.95
CA VAL A 219 -12.64 -11.51 11.66
C VAL A 219 -13.36 -12.75 11.10
N GLN A 220 -14.50 -13.14 11.70
CA GLN A 220 -15.34 -14.22 11.17
C GLN A 220 -15.91 -13.91 9.79
N GLN A 221 -16.31 -12.67 9.54
CA GLN A 221 -16.81 -12.25 8.23
C GLN A 221 -15.71 -12.39 7.16
N TYR A 222 -14.52 -11.83 7.40
CA TYR A 222 -13.40 -11.92 6.46
C TYR A 222 -12.90 -13.34 6.25
N ALA A 223 -12.90 -14.19 7.28
CA ALA A 223 -12.57 -15.61 7.12
C ALA A 223 -13.53 -16.35 6.16
N ASN A 224 -14.80 -15.93 6.08
CA ASN A 224 -15.81 -16.54 5.21
C ASN A 224 -15.94 -15.84 3.85
N ASP A 225 -15.51 -14.59 3.75
CA ASP A 225 -15.67 -13.76 2.55
C ASP A 225 -14.39 -12.98 2.24
N GLN A 226 -13.58 -13.53 1.34
CA GLN A 226 -12.35 -12.88 0.88
C GLN A 226 -12.63 -11.59 0.10
N GLN A 227 -13.75 -11.50 -0.63
CA GLN A 227 -14.06 -10.31 -1.42
C GLN A 227 -14.39 -9.14 -0.49
N GLN A 228 -15.19 -9.38 0.54
CA GLN A 228 -15.46 -8.38 1.56
C GLN A 228 -14.18 -7.90 2.25
N PHE A 229 -13.25 -8.81 2.56
CA PHE A 229 -11.92 -8.42 3.07
C PHE A 229 -11.18 -7.52 2.07
N PHE A 230 -11.14 -7.89 0.79
CA PHE A 230 -10.44 -7.12 -0.24
C PHE A 230 -11.03 -5.72 -0.44
N ASP A 231 -12.36 -5.60 -0.43
CA ASP A 231 -13.06 -4.32 -0.59
C ASP A 231 -12.76 -3.37 0.58
N ASP A 232 -12.83 -3.88 1.81
CA ASP A 232 -12.54 -3.10 3.01
C ASP A 232 -11.04 -2.78 3.12
N PHE A 233 -10.16 -3.75 2.85
CA PHE A 233 -8.71 -3.53 2.85
C PHE A 233 -8.31 -2.45 1.83
N THR A 234 -8.90 -2.47 0.64
CA THR A 234 -8.65 -1.43 -0.39
C THR A 234 -8.98 -0.04 0.12
N THR A 235 -10.14 0.08 0.77
CA THR A 235 -10.62 1.36 1.32
C THR A 235 -9.74 1.83 2.47
N VAL A 236 -9.47 0.94 3.43
CA VAL A 236 -8.78 1.28 4.67
C VAL A 236 -7.28 1.47 4.46
N PHE A 237 -6.63 0.58 3.70
CA PHE A 237 -5.21 0.73 3.37
C PHE A 237 -5.00 1.97 2.49
N GLY A 238 -5.89 2.22 1.52
CA GLY A 238 -5.90 3.46 0.73
C GLY A 238 -6.03 4.71 1.60
N LYS A 239 -6.94 4.71 2.59
CA LYS A 239 -7.06 5.77 3.60
C LYS A 239 -5.75 5.94 4.38
N TYR A 240 -5.14 4.84 4.83
CA TYR A 240 -3.92 4.87 5.64
C TYR A 240 -2.74 5.48 4.88
N ILE A 241 -2.48 5.02 3.66
CA ILE A 241 -1.37 5.53 2.83
C ILE A 241 -1.64 6.91 2.24
N SER A 242 -2.86 7.42 2.31
CA SER A 242 -3.20 8.79 1.87
C SER A 242 -2.96 9.84 2.94
N ARG A 243 -2.52 9.45 4.14
CA ARG A 243 -2.23 10.38 5.23
C ARG A 243 -0.97 11.19 4.92
N ILE A 244 -1.11 12.50 4.89
CA ILE A 244 0.01 13.45 4.88
C ILE A 244 0.36 13.83 6.32
N GLN A 245 1.63 14.15 6.60
CA GLN A 245 2.03 14.55 7.94
C GLN A 245 1.24 15.79 8.38
N CYS A 246 0.40 15.63 9.41
CA CYS A 246 -0.34 16.76 9.96
C CYS A 246 0.67 17.64 10.71
N ASN A 247 0.90 18.86 10.21
CA ASN A 247 1.68 19.82 10.98
C ASN A 247 0.88 20.12 12.27
N GLN A 248 1.37 19.64 13.42
CA GLN A 248 0.75 19.75 14.75
C GLN A 248 0.50 21.20 15.22
N SER A 249 0.77 22.20 14.38
CA SER A 249 0.48 23.62 14.62
C SER A 249 -1.02 23.97 14.57
N SER A 250 -1.89 23.06 14.13
CA SER A 250 -3.34 23.25 14.19
C SER A 250 -4.01 22.00 14.74
N ASN A 251 -4.63 22.11 15.93
CA ASN A 251 -5.49 21.11 16.56
C ASN A 251 -6.70 20.76 15.67
N GLY A 252 -6.49 19.98 14.63
CA GLY A 252 -7.55 19.50 13.73
C GLY A 252 -7.13 18.19 13.07
N PRO A 253 -8.07 17.25 12.86
CA PRO A 253 -7.79 16.04 12.10
C PRO A 253 -7.32 16.41 10.68
N CYS A 254 -6.35 15.65 10.18
CA CYS A 254 -5.82 15.83 8.83
C CYS A 254 -6.97 15.90 7.81
N PRO A 255 -7.03 16.93 6.95
CA PRO A 255 -8.01 16.96 5.88
C PRO A 255 -7.75 15.77 4.95
N LEU A 256 -8.67 14.80 4.97
CA LEU A 256 -8.89 13.95 3.83
C LEU A 256 -9.38 14.91 2.73
N GLU A 257 -8.56 15.20 1.72
CA GLU A 257 -9.02 15.91 0.53
C GLU A 257 -10.14 15.07 -0.11
N SER A 258 -11.38 15.48 0.14
CA SER A 258 -12.56 14.93 -0.47
C SER A 258 -12.66 15.44 -1.91
N SER A 259 -12.27 14.62 -2.88
CA SER A 259 -12.81 14.69 -4.24
C SER A 259 -13.50 13.36 -4.50
N THR A 260 -14.81 13.22 -4.26
CA THR A 260 -15.81 13.59 -5.27
C THR A 260 -17.21 13.61 -4.63
N SER A 261 -17.76 14.80 -4.40
CA SER A 261 -19.21 14.97 -4.24
C SER A 261 -19.85 15.12 -5.61
N ALA A 262 -20.36 14.01 -6.16
CA ALA A 262 -21.38 14.09 -7.20
C ALA A 262 -22.67 14.55 -6.54
N THR A 263 -22.99 15.82 -6.75
CA THR A 263 -24.26 16.44 -6.41
C THR A 263 -25.39 15.72 -7.15
N SER A 264 -26.17 14.90 -6.45
CA SER A 264 -27.54 14.58 -6.86
C SER A 264 -28.48 15.17 -5.82
N SER A 265 -29.01 16.33 -6.17
CA SER A 265 -30.15 16.94 -5.52
C SER A 265 -31.37 16.03 -5.64
N SER A 266 -31.92 15.58 -4.51
CA SER A 266 -33.37 15.40 -4.38
C SER A 266 -33.80 15.60 -2.94
N SER A 267 -34.76 16.51 -2.81
CA SER A 267 -35.37 17.06 -1.63
C SER A 267 -36.11 16.03 -0.77
N SER A 268 -36.01 16.22 0.53
CA SER A 268 -36.84 15.63 1.58
C SER A 268 -38.32 16.00 1.43
N SER A 269 -39.21 15.01 1.61
CA SER A 269 -40.47 15.22 2.30
C SER A 269 -40.78 14.03 3.22
N SER A 270 -40.94 14.36 4.49
CA SER A 270 -41.33 13.50 5.59
C SER A 270 -42.86 13.36 5.66
N SER A 271 -43.35 12.13 5.90
CA SER A 271 -44.58 11.93 6.66
C SER A 271 -44.67 10.48 7.16
N SER A 272 -44.73 10.38 8.49
CA SER A 272 -45.08 9.24 9.32
C SER A 272 -46.52 8.78 9.10
N GLU A 273 -46.79 7.48 9.15
CA GLU A 273 -47.91 6.88 9.91
C GLU A 273 -47.94 5.33 9.84
N GLY A 274 -48.01 4.69 11.01
CA GLY A 274 -49.02 3.67 11.35
C GLY A 274 -49.03 2.31 10.66
N VAL A 275 -48.63 1.28 11.42
CA VAL A 275 -48.89 -0.16 11.20
C VAL A 275 -50.40 -0.48 11.29
N PRO A 276 -50.92 -1.50 10.57
CA PRO A 276 -51.38 -2.67 11.32
C PRO A 276 -51.03 -4.02 10.68
N VAL A 277 -50.95 -4.99 11.60
CA VAL A 277 -50.69 -6.43 11.45
C VAL A 277 -51.86 -7.13 10.75
N SER A 278 -51.58 -8.10 9.87
CA SER A 278 -52.53 -9.18 9.58
C SER A 278 -51.84 -10.52 9.33
N SER A 279 -52.22 -11.45 10.21
CA SER A 279 -51.97 -12.89 10.22
C SER A 279 -52.34 -13.59 8.91
N PHE A 280 -51.57 -14.60 8.50
CA PHE A 280 -52.15 -15.74 7.78
C PHE A 280 -51.37 -17.04 8.02
N SER A 281 -52.16 -18.09 8.13
CA SER A 281 -51.92 -19.41 8.72
C SER A 281 -51.14 -20.38 7.83
N SER A 282 -50.63 -21.44 8.47
CA SER A 282 -49.82 -22.54 7.92
C SER A 282 -50.56 -23.57 7.04
N LEU A 283 -49.74 -24.32 6.29
CA LEU A 283 -49.83 -25.73 5.78
C LEU A 283 -49.97 -25.89 4.25
N PRO A 284 -49.57 -27.06 3.67
CA PRO A 284 -48.40 -27.91 3.92
C PRO A 284 -47.57 -28.16 2.63
N GLY A 285 -46.39 -28.75 2.77
CA GLY A 285 -45.38 -28.83 1.71
C GLY A 285 -45.56 -29.93 0.65
N GLN A 286 -44.72 -29.85 -0.38
CA GLN A 286 -44.23 -30.97 -1.19
C GLN A 286 -42.89 -30.60 -1.87
N PRO A 287 -42.07 -31.59 -2.23
CA PRO A 287 -40.60 -31.50 -2.25
C PRO A 287 -40.07 -30.93 -3.57
N ILE A 288 -38.96 -30.18 -3.51
CA ILE A 288 -38.21 -29.79 -4.70
C ILE A 288 -36.80 -30.37 -4.63
N GLU A 289 -36.46 -31.05 -5.71
CA GLU A 289 -35.29 -31.86 -5.96
C GLU A 289 -33.97 -31.11 -5.80
N THR A 290 -32.99 -31.81 -5.25
CA THR A 290 -31.58 -31.42 -5.22
C THR A 290 -31.00 -31.51 -6.64
N SER A 291 -30.80 -30.37 -7.29
CA SER A 291 -29.88 -30.25 -8.43
C SER A 291 -28.53 -29.75 -7.95
N THR A 292 -27.57 -30.68 -7.92
CA THR A 292 -26.15 -30.40 -7.72
C THR A 292 -25.60 -29.65 -8.92
N VAL A 293 -25.19 -28.39 -8.72
CA VAL A 293 -24.34 -27.67 -9.67
C VAL A 293 -22.96 -27.52 -9.05
N SER A 294 -22.01 -28.30 -9.55
CA SER A 294 -20.58 -28.15 -9.26
C SER A 294 -20.05 -26.85 -9.89
N PRO A 295 -19.30 -26.00 -9.17
CA PRO A 295 -18.53 -24.94 -9.81
C PRO A 295 -17.28 -25.55 -10.45
N ALA A 296 -17.04 -25.19 -11.71
CA ALA A 296 -15.86 -25.59 -12.46
C ALA A 296 -14.59 -25.03 -11.81
N ILE A 297 -13.67 -25.92 -11.46
CA ILE A 297 -12.31 -25.60 -11.01
C ILE A 297 -11.52 -25.11 -12.24
N GLY A 298 -11.25 -23.81 -12.28
CA GLY A 298 -10.21 -23.25 -13.14
C GLY A 298 -8.84 -23.64 -12.59
N THR A 299 -8.12 -24.48 -13.33
CA THR A 299 -6.75 -24.88 -12.99
C THR A 299 -5.79 -23.70 -13.19
N PHE A 300 -5.27 -23.15 -12.10
CA PHE A 300 -4.05 -22.32 -12.11
C PHE A 300 -2.80 -23.20 -11.97
N PRO A 301 -1.65 -22.78 -12.53
CA PRO A 301 -0.44 -23.58 -12.53
C PRO A 301 0.12 -23.76 -11.11
N THR A 302 0.39 -25.00 -10.76
CA THR A 302 1.09 -25.41 -9.54
C THR A 302 2.54 -24.91 -9.53
N LEU A 303 2.94 -24.16 -8.50
CA LEU A 303 4.35 -23.84 -8.22
C LEU A 303 5.11 -25.10 -7.76
N PRO A 304 6.40 -25.29 -8.13
CA PRO A 304 7.17 -26.44 -7.70
C PRO A 304 7.52 -26.40 -6.21
N SER A 305 7.58 -27.60 -5.62
CA SER A 305 7.86 -27.87 -4.21
C SER A 305 9.26 -27.43 -3.78
N SER A 306 9.34 -26.96 -2.53
CA SER A 306 10.52 -26.40 -1.89
C SER A 306 11.69 -27.39 -1.81
N THR A 307 12.86 -26.93 -2.24
CA THR A 307 14.14 -27.39 -1.69
C THR A 307 14.78 -26.21 -0.96
N SER A 308 15.31 -26.47 0.22
CA SER A 308 15.99 -25.53 1.11
C SER A 308 17.18 -24.87 0.39
N ILE A 309 17.12 -23.56 0.20
CA ILE A 309 18.22 -22.76 -0.36
C ILE A 309 18.98 -22.07 0.80
N PRO A 310 20.31 -22.16 0.86
CA PRO A 310 21.11 -21.44 1.86
C PRO A 310 21.08 -19.92 1.62
N ILE A 311 21.11 -19.14 2.70
CA ILE A 311 21.22 -17.68 2.65
C ILE A 311 22.66 -17.32 2.20
N GLU A 312 22.83 -16.96 0.92
CA GLU A 312 24.03 -16.31 0.39
C GLU A 312 23.91 -14.77 0.56
N PRO A 313 25.03 -14.05 0.78
CA PRO A 313 25.01 -12.60 0.94
C PRO A 313 24.59 -11.91 -0.37
N PHE A 314 23.77 -10.85 -0.23
CA PHE A 314 23.26 -10.00 -1.30
C PHE A 314 24.35 -9.67 -2.35
N GLN A 315 24.22 -10.24 -3.54
CA GLN A 315 24.94 -9.78 -4.72
C GLN A 315 24.09 -8.72 -5.42
N SER A 316 24.72 -7.58 -5.72
CA SER A 316 24.11 -6.40 -6.35
C SER A 316 23.35 -6.75 -7.63
N PRO A 317 22.07 -6.37 -7.79
CA PRO A 317 21.33 -6.66 -9.01
C PRO A 317 21.46 -5.47 -9.97
N LEU A 318 22.48 -5.44 -10.83
CA LEU A 318 22.49 -4.55 -12.00
C LEU A 318 23.29 -5.17 -13.15
N ASP A 319 22.59 -5.89 -14.03
CA ASP A 319 22.82 -5.82 -15.47
C ASP A 319 21.46 -5.45 -16.11
N LEU A 320 21.11 -4.16 -16.02
CA LEU A 320 20.02 -3.61 -16.84
C LEU A 320 20.58 -3.22 -18.22
N PRO A 321 19.87 -3.52 -19.32
CA PRO A 321 20.32 -3.14 -20.65
C PRO A 321 20.38 -1.62 -20.77
N THR A 322 21.53 -1.11 -21.22
CA THR A 322 21.73 0.31 -21.55
C THR A 322 20.71 0.79 -22.59
N PRO A 323 20.25 2.05 -22.52
CA PRO A 323 19.31 2.59 -23.50
C PRO A 323 19.91 2.59 -24.91
N VAL A 324 19.16 2.03 -25.86
CA VAL A 324 19.47 2.08 -27.30
C VAL A 324 19.50 3.56 -27.73
N PRO A 325 20.55 4.05 -28.41
CA PRO A 325 20.56 5.42 -28.91
C PRO A 325 19.45 5.61 -29.95
N ALA A 326 18.69 6.69 -29.83
CA ALA A 326 17.69 7.09 -30.79
C ALA A 326 18.29 7.16 -32.21
N GLN A 327 17.84 6.29 -33.11
CA GLN A 327 18.12 6.44 -34.53
C GLN A 327 17.38 7.67 -35.05
N GLN A 328 18.14 8.58 -35.67
CA GLN A 328 17.61 9.72 -36.40
C GLN A 328 16.61 9.26 -37.47
N SER A 329 15.39 9.77 -37.37
CA SER A 329 14.36 9.66 -38.39
C SER A 329 14.80 10.36 -39.68
N GLN A 330 15.16 9.58 -40.68
CA GLN A 330 15.29 10.03 -42.06
C GLN A 330 13.89 10.34 -42.61
N VAL A 331 13.66 11.62 -42.88
CA VAL A 331 12.47 12.13 -43.56
C VAL A 331 12.53 11.73 -45.04
N PHE A 332 11.66 10.81 -45.47
CA PHE A 332 11.40 10.57 -46.89
C PHE A 332 10.18 11.40 -47.31
N GLY A 333 10.41 12.42 -48.15
CA GLY A 333 9.36 13.14 -48.86
C GLY A 333 8.88 12.36 -50.10
N PRO A 334 7.66 12.61 -50.61
CA PRO A 334 7.12 11.88 -51.74
C PRO A 334 7.58 12.49 -53.07
N THR A 335 8.23 11.67 -53.91
CA THR A 335 8.55 12.02 -55.30
C THR A 335 7.42 11.53 -56.21
N PHE A 336 6.72 12.48 -56.82
CA PHE A 336 5.78 12.24 -57.93
C PHE A 336 6.55 11.95 -59.23
N ILE A 337 6.15 10.91 -59.96
CA ILE A 337 6.60 10.63 -61.32
C ILE A 337 5.40 10.75 -62.27
N PHE A 338 5.49 11.67 -63.23
CA PHE A 338 4.65 11.69 -64.44
C PHE A 338 5.43 11.06 -65.61
N PRO A 339 4.78 10.33 -66.53
CA PRO A 339 5.43 9.78 -67.70
C PRO A 339 5.38 10.76 -68.89
N GLY A 340 6.37 10.66 -69.77
CA GLY A 340 6.32 11.15 -71.14
C GLY A 340 7.60 10.77 -71.90
N PRO A 341 7.62 10.84 -73.24
CA PRO A 341 6.51 10.96 -74.18
C PRO A 341 5.99 9.60 -74.70
#